data_AF-A0A940AFX5-F1
#
_entry.id   AF-A0A940AFX5-F1
#
_cell.length_a   1.000
_cell.length_b   1.000
_cell.length_c   1.000
_cell.angle_alpha   90.00
_cell.angle_beta   90.00
_cell.angle_gamma   90.00
#
_symmetry.space_group_name_H-M   'P 1'
#
loop_
_entity.id
_entity.type
_entity.pdbx_description
1 polymer ?
#
loop_
_entity_poly.entity_id
_entity_poly.type
_entity_poly.pdbx_seq_one_letter_code
_entity_poly.pdbx_strand_id
1 'polypeptide(L)'
;MKTKEDVIEALRQIHYLERTAELAYKYRRDPKGKRVPKAKKEKVIEIANKLGYHCEYERDWYYLGKDGIGDYHDWPILVFFRESWVLFTIEYRENGEWIYGNRCDALKEAVAGDDSYRNGSPAYTSYEELEEIMAEIVSIHEDAGKALYGLDGISERGRAEYEKPDFELSVTKDIILDALRKINFLERSQELSKQFRNHFPEIMPNIDVVRVKEIIRKLGYEPGNTGKSFYLKEQAPDNLVFRFAFGLKYGLFNISWTVSDEGEFVYGGPWLIFKRALLGSLEVRGDSVSFGSYEELEEILKIVLEMYEEFKRAVLKRRR
;
A
#
# COMPACT_ATOMS: atom_id res chain seq x y z
N MET A 1 9.05 18.77 3.98
CA MET A 1 9.12 17.34 3.62
C MET A 1 10.57 16.97 3.40
N LYS A 2 10.96 15.76 3.81
CA LYS A 2 12.31 15.24 3.55
C LYS A 2 12.45 14.86 2.07
N THR A 3 13.64 14.89 1.51
CA THR A 3 13.86 14.38 0.15
C THR A 3 14.35 12.94 0.19
N LYS A 4 14.37 12.29 -0.97
CA LYS A 4 15.08 11.02 -1.14
C LYS A 4 16.52 11.04 -0.60
N GLU A 5 17.25 12.14 -0.79
CA GLU A 5 18.63 12.28 -0.32
C GLU A 5 18.73 12.30 1.20
N ASP A 6 17.78 12.96 1.89
CA ASP A 6 17.71 12.94 3.36
C ASP A 6 17.53 11.52 3.90
N VAL A 7 16.70 10.71 3.23
CA VAL A 7 16.46 9.30 3.57
C VAL A 7 17.72 8.46 3.42
N ILE A 8 18.42 8.62 2.29
CA ILE A 8 19.68 7.90 2.02
C ILE A 8 20.73 8.25 3.07
N GLU A 9 20.85 9.53 3.41
CA GLU A 9 21.81 10.00 4.40
C GLU A 9 21.48 9.44 5.80
N ALA A 10 20.21 9.46 6.21
CA ALA A 10 19.78 8.87 7.48
C ALA A 10 20.10 7.36 7.56
N LEU A 11 19.90 6.62 6.47
CA LEU A 11 20.20 5.19 6.43
C LEU A 11 21.71 4.90 6.45
N ARG A 12 22.54 5.78 5.86
CA ARG A 12 24.00 5.69 5.97
C ARG A 12 24.46 5.95 7.40
N GLN A 13 23.91 6.97 8.07
CA GLN A 13 24.26 7.32 9.44
C GLN A 13 24.04 6.17 10.43
N ILE A 14 23.03 5.34 10.20
CA ILE A 14 22.72 4.20 11.08
C ILE A 14 23.36 2.88 10.63
N HIS A 15 24.23 2.91 9.62
CA HIS A 15 24.85 1.70 9.05
C HIS A 15 23.81 0.64 8.66
N TYR A 16 22.74 1.08 7.98
CA TYR A 16 21.58 0.24 7.67
C TYR A 16 21.98 -1.05 6.97
N LEU A 17 22.87 -0.98 5.97
CA LEU A 17 23.30 -2.15 5.21
C LEU A 17 24.04 -3.13 6.10
N GLU A 18 25.05 -2.69 6.84
CA GLU A 18 25.83 -3.54 7.74
C GLU A 18 24.92 -4.26 8.75
N ARG A 19 24.01 -3.52 9.40
CA ARG A 19 23.08 -4.10 10.38
C ARG A 19 22.14 -5.14 9.76
N THR A 20 21.63 -4.88 8.55
CA THR A 20 20.79 -5.88 7.85
C THR A 20 21.58 -7.12 7.41
N ALA A 21 22.86 -6.96 7.01
CA ALA A 21 23.75 -8.08 6.69
C ALA A 21 24.06 -8.92 7.92
N GLU A 22 24.39 -8.28 9.05
CA GLU A 22 24.68 -8.95 10.31
C GLU A 22 23.48 -9.76 10.79
N LEU A 23 22.27 -9.17 10.74
CA LEU A 23 21.04 -9.85 11.07
C LEU A 23 20.81 -11.09 10.20
N ALA A 24 20.98 -10.95 8.87
CA ALA A 24 20.85 -12.05 7.93
C ALA A 24 21.92 -13.14 8.14
N TYR A 25 23.14 -12.77 8.51
CA TYR A 25 24.24 -13.70 8.79
C TYR A 25 24.01 -14.48 10.08
N LYS A 26 23.54 -13.79 11.12
CA LYS A 26 23.22 -14.34 12.44
C LYS A 26 22.10 -15.39 12.34
N TYR A 27 21.02 -15.05 11.64
CA TYR A 27 19.87 -15.93 11.42
C TYR A 27 19.88 -16.54 10.02
N ARG A 28 21.05 -16.93 9.51
CA ARG A 28 21.14 -17.59 8.20
C ARG A 28 20.54 -18.98 8.27
N ARG A 29 19.80 -19.37 7.24
CA ARG A 29 19.24 -20.72 7.14
C ARG A 29 20.36 -21.77 7.12
N ASP A 30 20.25 -22.79 7.98
CA ASP A 30 20.98 -24.05 7.80
C ASP A 30 20.36 -24.81 6.61
N PRO A 31 21.08 -25.05 5.51
CA PRO A 31 20.56 -25.80 4.37
C PRO A 31 20.10 -27.22 4.72
N LYS A 32 20.66 -27.79 5.80
CA LYS A 32 20.33 -29.12 6.34
C LYS A 32 19.33 -29.07 7.50
N GLY A 33 18.97 -27.86 7.95
CA GLY A 33 18.02 -27.63 9.05
C GLY A 33 16.58 -27.97 8.68
N LYS A 34 15.76 -28.21 9.71
CA LYS A 34 14.32 -28.48 9.55
C LYS A 34 13.64 -27.26 8.91
N ARG A 35 12.90 -27.46 7.82
CA ARG A 35 12.05 -26.40 7.27
C ARG A 35 10.93 -26.08 8.24
N VAL A 36 10.81 -24.81 8.60
CA VAL A 36 9.73 -24.32 9.46
C VAL A 36 8.66 -23.67 8.58
N PRO A 37 7.37 -23.96 8.82
CA PRO A 37 6.30 -23.34 8.07
C PRO A 37 6.26 -21.82 8.30
N LYS A 38 5.59 -21.14 7.37
CA LYS A 38 5.26 -19.72 7.49
C LYS A 38 4.63 -19.42 8.87
N ALA A 39 5.05 -18.30 9.46
CA ALA A 39 4.59 -17.88 10.77
C ALA A 39 3.07 -17.72 10.74
N LYS A 40 2.40 -18.19 11.80
CA LYS A 40 0.96 -17.95 11.95
C LYS A 40 0.72 -16.47 12.16
N LYS A 41 -0.28 -15.93 11.46
CA LYS A 41 -0.65 -14.52 11.50
C LYS A 41 -0.82 -14.03 12.94
N GLU A 42 -1.51 -14.79 13.77
CA GLU A 42 -1.81 -14.44 15.16
C GLU A 42 -0.54 -14.27 15.98
N LYS A 43 0.49 -15.07 15.71
CA LYS A 43 1.78 -14.97 16.39
C LYS A 43 2.61 -13.79 15.92
N VAL A 44 2.57 -13.46 14.63
CA VAL A 44 3.23 -12.23 14.15
C VAL A 44 2.61 -10.99 14.77
N ILE A 45 1.27 -10.94 14.86
CA ILE A 45 0.56 -9.83 15.51
C ILE A 45 0.87 -9.76 17.01
N GLU A 46 0.91 -10.89 17.70
CA GLU A 46 1.28 -10.97 19.12
C GLU A 46 2.70 -10.44 19.37
N ILE A 47 3.66 -10.86 18.56
CA ILE A 47 5.06 -10.40 18.64
C ILE A 47 5.13 -8.90 18.38
N ALA A 48 4.48 -8.40 17.32
CA ALA A 48 4.47 -6.97 17.02
C ALA A 48 3.90 -6.15 18.18
N ASN A 49 2.76 -6.56 18.73
CA ASN A 49 2.14 -5.88 19.89
C ASN A 49 3.07 -5.90 21.11
N LYS A 50 3.78 -7.00 21.35
CA LYS A 50 4.76 -7.13 22.43
C LYS A 50 5.92 -6.14 22.28
N LEU A 51 6.33 -5.87 21.04
CA LEU A 51 7.36 -4.87 20.71
C LEU A 51 6.84 -3.43 20.72
N GLY A 52 5.56 -3.22 21.07
CA GLY A 52 4.94 -1.89 21.08
C GLY A 52 4.51 -1.39 19.70
N TYR A 53 4.30 -2.31 18.74
CA TYR A 53 3.84 -1.99 17.39
C TYR A 53 2.46 -2.61 17.14
N HIS A 54 1.55 -1.81 16.61
CA HIS A 54 0.36 -2.31 15.95
C HIS A 54 0.72 -3.01 14.65
N CYS A 55 0.07 -4.13 14.36
CA CYS A 55 0.31 -4.91 13.15
C CYS A 55 -0.96 -5.08 12.32
N GLU A 56 -0.93 -4.56 11.09
CA GLU A 56 -1.97 -4.79 10.09
C GLU A 56 -1.54 -5.87 9.10
N TYR A 57 -2.50 -6.67 8.64
CA TYR A 57 -2.24 -7.77 7.72
C TYR A 57 -3.05 -7.62 6.43
N GLU A 58 -2.35 -7.50 5.29
CA GLU A 58 -2.96 -7.46 3.97
C GLU A 58 -2.21 -8.37 3.00
N ARG A 59 -2.91 -9.28 2.30
CA ARG A 59 -2.37 -10.05 1.14
C ARG A 59 -0.97 -10.64 1.40
N ASP A 60 -0.78 -11.26 2.57
CA ASP A 60 0.47 -11.87 3.08
C ASP A 60 1.53 -10.92 3.66
N TRP A 61 1.26 -9.62 3.68
CA TRP A 61 2.11 -8.56 4.24
C TRP A 61 1.67 -8.18 5.65
N TYR A 62 2.65 -7.80 6.46
CA TYR A 62 2.48 -7.32 7.82
C TYR A 62 3.05 -5.91 7.93
N TYR A 63 2.22 -4.93 8.22
CA TYR A 63 2.60 -3.54 8.39
C TYR A 63 2.69 -3.23 9.87
N LEU A 64 3.87 -2.84 10.35
CA LEU A 64 4.10 -2.51 11.75
C LEU A 64 4.21 -0.97 11.90
N GLY A 65 3.44 -0.40 12.85
CA GLY A 65 3.51 1.01 13.25
C GLY A 65 3.17 1.21 14.74
N LYS A 66 3.64 2.27 15.40
CA LYS A 66 3.52 2.42 16.86
C LYS A 66 2.12 2.82 17.37
N ASP A 67 1.35 3.63 16.64
CA ASP A 67 0.15 4.29 17.20
C ASP A 67 -1.19 3.80 16.61
N GLY A 68 -1.18 2.70 15.86
CA GLY A 68 -2.39 2.13 15.26
C GLY A 68 -2.89 2.88 14.02
N ILE A 69 -3.48 2.12 13.09
CA ILE A 69 -4.05 2.54 11.80
C ILE A 69 -3.01 2.97 10.74
N GLY A 70 -2.55 1.98 9.98
CA GLY A 70 -2.81 1.77 8.56
C GLY A 70 -2.72 2.87 7.49
N ASP A 71 -2.55 4.16 7.78
CA ASP A 71 -2.52 5.15 6.68
C ASP A 71 -1.55 6.34 6.82
N TYR A 72 -0.92 6.58 7.99
CA TYR A 72 -0.25 7.89 8.20
C TYR A 72 0.98 7.91 9.09
N HIS A 73 1.92 7.03 8.81
CA HIS A 73 3.31 7.33 9.14
C HIS A 73 4.09 7.41 7.85
N ASP A 74 4.88 8.46 7.69
CA ASP A 74 5.78 8.66 6.54
C ASP A 74 6.85 7.54 6.43
N TRP A 75 6.79 6.52 7.31
CA TRP A 75 7.81 5.52 7.54
C TRP A 75 7.28 4.22 8.22
N PRO A 76 6.51 3.32 7.55
CA PRO A 76 6.12 2.02 8.12
C PRO A 76 7.18 0.92 7.92
N ILE A 77 7.17 -0.10 8.79
CA ILE A 77 7.93 -1.35 8.54
C ILE A 77 7.00 -2.31 7.82
N LEU A 78 7.40 -2.70 6.61
CA LEU A 78 6.73 -3.76 5.87
C LEU A 78 7.48 -5.06 6.09
N VAL A 79 6.82 -6.06 6.68
CA VAL A 79 7.35 -7.41 6.93
C VAL A 79 6.58 -8.44 6.11
N PHE A 80 7.27 -9.36 5.45
CA PHE A 80 6.69 -10.44 4.67
C PHE A 80 7.42 -11.75 4.90
N PHE A 81 6.65 -12.84 4.86
CA PHE A 81 7.18 -14.18 5.10
C PHE A 81 7.07 -15.06 3.86
N ARG A 82 8.22 -15.59 3.42
CA ARG A 82 8.29 -16.66 2.42
C ARG A 82 8.79 -17.92 3.11
N GLU A 83 7.92 -18.90 3.38
CA GLU A 83 8.25 -19.96 4.34
C GLU A 83 8.72 -19.35 5.67
N SER A 84 9.87 -19.75 6.22
CA SER A 84 10.45 -19.16 7.43
C SER A 84 11.40 -17.97 7.20
N TRP A 85 11.43 -17.42 5.99
CA TRP A 85 12.26 -16.26 5.67
C TRP A 85 11.52 -14.98 6.05
N VAL A 86 12.17 -14.10 6.78
CA VAL A 86 11.65 -12.77 7.10
C VAL A 86 12.25 -11.77 6.12
N LEU A 87 11.39 -11.21 5.29
CA LEU A 87 11.73 -10.06 4.44
C LEU A 87 11.18 -8.81 5.10
N PHE A 88 11.97 -7.76 5.13
CA PHE A 88 11.51 -6.46 5.60
C PHE A 88 12.01 -5.33 4.72
N THR A 89 11.22 -4.25 4.64
CA THR A 89 11.61 -3.00 4.01
C THR A 89 11.05 -1.83 4.81
N ILE A 90 11.76 -0.72 4.73
CA ILE A 90 11.30 0.58 5.17
C ILE A 90 10.65 1.25 3.96
N GLU A 91 9.51 1.89 4.17
CA GLU A 91 8.86 2.69 3.13
C GLU A 91 8.94 4.19 3.44
N TYR A 92 9.04 5.04 2.42
CA TYR A 92 9.03 6.50 2.57
C TYR A 92 8.17 7.17 1.51
N ARG A 93 7.51 8.28 1.86
CA ARG A 93 6.68 9.09 0.95
C ARG A 93 7.36 10.39 0.52
N GLU A 94 7.55 10.57 -0.78
CA GLU A 94 7.93 11.85 -1.39
C GLU A 94 6.75 12.36 -2.24
N ASN A 95 6.30 13.59 -2.00
CA ASN A 95 5.18 14.22 -2.73
C ASN A 95 3.88 13.39 -2.76
N GLY A 96 3.63 12.60 -1.72
CA GLY A 96 2.44 11.73 -1.64
C GLY A 96 2.55 10.43 -2.44
N GLU A 97 3.73 10.12 -2.99
CA GLU A 97 4.04 8.83 -3.61
C GLU A 97 5.01 8.02 -2.75
N TRP A 98 4.75 6.72 -2.63
CA TRP A 98 5.69 5.80 -2.01
C TRP A 98 6.89 5.59 -2.93
N ILE A 99 8.07 6.02 -2.50
CA ILE A 99 9.29 5.92 -3.32
C ILE A 99 9.97 4.57 -3.11
N TYR A 100 9.87 4.03 -1.89
CA TYR A 100 10.57 2.82 -1.51
C TYR A 100 9.61 1.81 -0.86
N GLY A 101 9.58 0.59 -1.39
CA GLY A 101 8.74 -0.55 -0.98
C GLY A 101 8.38 -1.43 -2.19
N ASN A 102 9.13 -2.48 -2.54
CA ASN A 102 8.85 -3.86 -2.09
C ASN A 102 10.04 -4.85 -2.26
N ARG A 103 11.21 -4.36 -2.69
CA ARG A 103 12.49 -5.09 -2.84
C ARG A 103 13.58 -4.08 -3.12
N CYS A 104 14.06 -3.40 -2.10
CA CYS A 104 14.80 -2.16 -2.33
C CYS A 104 16.29 -2.37 -2.69
N ASP A 105 16.56 -3.09 -3.78
CA ASP A 105 17.87 -3.10 -4.42
C ASP A 105 18.26 -1.67 -4.85
N ALA A 106 17.29 -0.86 -5.30
CA ALA A 106 17.50 0.55 -5.61
C ALA A 106 17.85 1.44 -4.40
N LEU A 107 17.32 1.16 -3.20
CA LEU A 107 17.71 1.91 -1.99
C LEU A 107 19.08 1.45 -1.49
N LYS A 108 19.39 0.15 -1.64
CA LYS A 108 20.71 -0.39 -1.31
C LYS A 108 21.78 0.10 -2.26
N GLU A 109 21.52 0.13 -3.56
CA GLU A 109 22.37 0.76 -4.57
C GLU A 109 22.57 2.25 -4.27
N ALA A 110 21.51 2.96 -3.86
CA ALA A 110 21.62 4.35 -3.47
C ALA A 110 22.43 4.56 -2.17
N VAL A 111 22.30 3.67 -1.18
CA VAL A 111 23.04 3.73 0.09
C VAL A 111 24.50 3.29 -0.10
N ALA A 112 24.75 2.14 -0.73
CA ALA A 112 26.05 1.54 -0.99
C ALA A 112 26.85 2.27 -2.08
N GLY A 113 26.17 2.88 -3.04
CA GLY A 113 26.79 3.47 -4.23
C GLY A 113 27.08 2.45 -5.36
N ASP A 114 26.73 1.17 -5.20
CA ASP A 114 26.89 0.12 -6.21
C ASP A 114 25.87 -1.04 -6.06
N ASP A 115 25.81 -1.93 -7.06
CA ASP A 115 24.88 -3.06 -7.14
C ASP A 115 25.43 -4.38 -6.55
N SER A 116 26.59 -4.34 -5.87
CA SER A 116 27.30 -5.53 -5.40
C SER A 116 26.66 -6.17 -4.16
N TYR A 117 25.79 -5.43 -3.47
CA TYR A 117 25.21 -5.84 -2.20
C TYR A 117 24.05 -6.84 -2.37
N ARG A 118 24.32 -8.13 -2.11
CA ARG A 118 23.29 -9.20 -2.13
C ARG A 118 22.80 -9.53 -0.72
N ASN A 119 21.49 -9.39 -0.48
CA ASN A 119 20.88 -9.79 0.79
C ASN A 119 20.92 -11.31 1.01
N GLY A 120 21.25 -11.73 2.24
CA GLY A 120 20.51 -12.82 2.88
C GLY A 120 19.22 -12.27 3.49
N SER A 121 18.16 -13.06 3.58
CA SER A 121 17.05 -12.74 4.49
C SER A 121 17.18 -13.64 5.72
N PRO A 122 17.03 -13.10 6.94
CA PRO A 122 17.06 -13.92 8.13
C PRO A 122 15.95 -14.97 8.06
N ALA A 123 16.22 -16.14 8.59
CA ALA A 123 15.29 -17.24 8.69
C ALA A 123 15.15 -17.64 10.16
N TYR A 124 13.93 -17.88 10.60
CA TYR A 124 13.66 -18.38 11.95
C TYR A 124 13.35 -19.88 11.92
N THR A 125 13.59 -20.52 13.06
CA THR A 125 13.22 -21.91 13.32
C THR A 125 12.29 -22.06 14.52
N SER A 126 12.11 -20.99 15.30
CA SER A 126 11.16 -20.89 16.41
C SER A 126 10.49 -19.51 16.47
N TYR A 127 9.46 -19.36 17.31
CA TYR A 127 8.82 -18.05 17.51
C TYR A 127 9.67 -17.12 18.37
N GLU A 128 10.52 -17.68 19.24
CA GLU A 128 11.51 -16.93 20.01
C GLU A 128 12.54 -16.28 19.08
N GLU A 129 13.08 -17.04 18.12
CA GLU A 129 13.98 -16.49 17.09
C GLU A 129 13.26 -15.46 16.21
N LEU A 130 11.98 -15.68 15.88
CA LEU A 130 11.20 -14.70 15.14
C LEU A 130 11.03 -13.40 15.93
N GLU A 131 10.78 -13.48 17.23
CA GLU A 131 10.67 -12.32 18.11
C GLU A 131 11.98 -11.52 18.13
N GLU A 132 13.13 -12.20 18.27
CA GLU A 132 14.44 -11.55 18.22
C GLU A 132 14.69 -10.86 16.86
N ILE A 133 14.39 -11.55 15.76
CA ILE A 133 14.52 -10.98 14.42
C ILE A 133 13.65 -9.73 14.27
N MET A 134 12.39 -9.78 14.72
CA MET A 134 11.47 -8.65 14.62
C MET A 134 11.91 -7.48 15.53
N ALA A 135 12.47 -7.75 16.71
CA ALA A 135 13.01 -6.73 17.60
C ALA A 135 14.18 -5.97 16.96
N GLU A 136 15.10 -6.68 16.30
CA GLU A 136 16.23 -6.07 15.57
C GLU A 136 15.75 -5.21 14.38
N ILE A 137 14.75 -5.70 13.63
CA ILE A 137 14.13 -4.94 12.53
C ILE A 137 13.51 -3.63 13.06
N VAL A 138 12.79 -3.72 14.17
CA VAL A 138 12.20 -2.55 14.85
C VAL A 138 13.28 -1.57 15.30
N SER A 139 14.37 -2.04 15.92
CA SER A 139 15.47 -1.17 16.36
C SER A 139 16.12 -0.44 15.17
N ILE A 140 16.42 -1.15 14.08
CA ILE A 140 16.96 -0.55 12.85
C ILE A 140 16.03 0.57 12.33
N HIS A 141 14.73 0.29 12.35
CA HIS A 141 13.73 1.25 11.90
C HIS A 141 13.62 2.49 12.79
N GLU A 142 13.64 2.31 14.11
CA GLU A 142 13.62 3.42 15.07
C GLU A 142 14.84 4.32 14.91
N ASP A 143 16.04 3.75 14.79
CA ASP A 143 17.26 4.52 14.59
C ASP A 143 17.22 5.29 13.27
N ALA A 144 16.67 4.68 12.20
CA ALA A 144 16.51 5.36 10.92
C ALA A 144 15.53 6.55 11.03
N GLY A 145 14.42 6.36 11.77
CA GLY A 145 13.47 7.42 12.08
C GLY A 145 14.10 8.55 12.88
N LYS A 146 14.93 8.23 13.88
CA LYS A 146 15.69 9.22 14.67
C LYS A 146 16.68 9.99 13.81
N ALA A 147 17.44 9.31 12.95
CA ALA A 147 18.41 9.97 12.06
C ALA A 147 17.71 10.91 11.07
N LEU A 148 16.55 10.52 10.53
CA LEU A 148 15.83 11.33 9.55
C LEU A 148 15.06 12.51 10.16
N TYR A 149 14.40 12.28 11.30
CA TYR A 149 13.45 13.22 11.88
C TYR A 149 13.93 13.85 13.21
N GLY A 150 15.06 13.42 13.76
CA GLY A 150 15.66 13.99 14.97
C GLY A 150 14.88 13.74 16.27
N LEU A 151 13.94 12.78 16.28
CA LEU A 151 12.93 12.68 17.33
C LEU A 151 12.96 11.31 18.02
N ASP A 152 13.07 11.32 19.34
CA ASP A 152 12.67 10.21 20.22
C ASP A 152 11.14 10.10 20.20
N GLY A 153 10.61 9.53 19.12
CA GLY A 153 9.18 9.33 18.93
C GLY A 153 8.43 10.59 18.47
N ILE A 154 7.66 10.41 17.40
CA ILE A 154 6.73 11.37 16.77
C ILE A 154 7.44 12.47 15.98
N SER A 155 7.28 12.44 14.65
CA SER A 155 7.70 13.53 13.74
C SER A 155 6.97 14.84 14.09
N GLU A 156 7.53 16.02 13.82
CA GLU A 156 6.81 17.30 13.99
C GLU A 156 5.45 17.33 13.28
N ARG A 157 5.30 16.56 12.19
CA ARG A 157 4.04 16.35 11.49
C ARG A 157 3.07 15.47 12.29
N GLY A 158 3.54 14.36 12.85
CA GLY A 158 2.75 13.55 13.79
C GLY A 158 2.36 14.34 15.03
N ARG A 159 3.22 15.26 15.50
CA ARG A 159 2.93 16.16 16.61
C ARG A 159 1.89 17.21 16.22
N ALA A 160 1.99 17.80 15.03
CA ALA A 160 1.02 18.75 14.49
C ALA A 160 -0.35 18.11 14.19
N GLU A 161 -0.40 16.85 13.77
CA GLU A 161 -1.64 16.07 13.59
C GLU A 161 -2.30 15.72 14.93
N TYR A 162 -1.51 15.47 16.00
CA TYR A 162 -2.01 15.25 17.36
C TYR A 162 -2.38 16.55 18.11
N GLU A 163 -1.76 17.68 17.76
CA GLU A 163 -1.99 18.99 18.37
C GLU A 163 -2.95 19.89 17.55
N LYS A 164 -3.57 19.40 16.46
CA LYS A 164 -4.64 20.17 15.78
C LYS A 164 -5.79 20.38 16.78
N PRO A 165 -6.05 21.59 17.26
CA PRO A 165 -7.25 21.88 18.02
C PRO A 165 -8.41 21.81 17.02
N ASP A 166 -9.35 20.88 17.23
CA ASP A 166 -10.66 20.85 16.59
C ASP A 166 -10.67 20.89 15.05
N PHE A 167 -9.82 20.10 14.39
CA PHE A 167 -9.92 19.90 12.94
C PHE A 167 -10.98 18.84 12.61
N GLU A 168 -12.20 19.26 12.31
CA GLU A 168 -13.27 18.37 11.84
C GLU A 168 -13.14 18.12 10.32
N LEU A 169 -12.89 16.85 9.94
CA LEU A 169 -12.97 16.44 8.55
C LEU A 169 -14.39 16.67 8.03
N SER A 170 -14.50 17.30 6.86
CA SER A 170 -15.79 17.57 6.22
C SER A 170 -16.38 16.30 5.57
N VAL A 171 -15.57 15.25 5.43
CA VAL A 171 -15.99 13.92 4.99
C VAL A 171 -15.42 12.86 5.93
N THR A 172 -16.25 11.89 6.32
CA THR A 172 -15.86 10.76 7.17
C THR A 172 -16.01 9.43 6.44
N LYS A 173 -15.40 8.37 6.99
CA LYS A 173 -15.59 7.00 6.51
C LYS A 173 -17.07 6.61 6.34
N ASP A 174 -17.94 7.01 7.26
CA ASP A 174 -19.36 6.67 7.19
C ASP A 174 -20.06 7.34 6.00
N ILE A 175 -19.70 8.58 5.68
CA ILE A 175 -20.17 9.26 4.47
C ILE A 175 -19.74 8.48 3.21
N ILE A 176 -18.51 7.97 3.19
CA ILE A 176 -18.01 7.16 2.08
C ILE A 176 -18.76 5.83 1.95
N LEU A 177 -18.98 5.12 3.06
CA LEU A 177 -19.74 3.86 3.06
C LEU A 177 -21.19 4.08 2.62
N ASP A 178 -21.82 5.16 3.06
CA ASP A 178 -23.17 5.53 2.63
C ASP A 178 -23.23 5.91 1.14
N ALA A 179 -22.23 6.60 0.62
CA ALA A 179 -22.12 6.88 -0.81
C ALA A 179 -22.02 5.59 -1.62
N LEU A 180 -21.19 4.63 -1.18
CA LEU A 180 -21.05 3.32 -1.84
C LEU A 180 -22.36 2.51 -1.81
N ARG A 181 -23.11 2.54 -0.70
CA ARG A 181 -24.44 1.92 -0.63
C ARG A 181 -25.40 2.56 -1.62
N LYS A 182 -25.40 3.89 -1.70
CA LYS A 182 -26.33 4.67 -2.55
C LYS A 182 -26.15 4.41 -4.04
N ILE A 183 -24.94 4.12 -4.49
CA ILE A 183 -24.65 3.79 -5.89
C ILE A 183 -24.78 2.29 -6.19
N ASN A 184 -25.29 1.50 -5.23
CA ASN A 184 -25.38 0.04 -5.30
C ASN A 184 -24.04 -0.62 -5.65
N PHE A 185 -22.96 -0.14 -5.03
CA PHE A 185 -21.58 -0.53 -5.38
C PHE A 185 -21.36 -2.06 -5.40
N LEU A 186 -21.87 -2.78 -4.38
CA LEU A 186 -21.66 -4.23 -4.28
C LEU A 186 -22.23 -4.96 -5.50
N GLU A 187 -23.49 -4.71 -5.83
CA GLU A 187 -24.18 -5.36 -6.96
C GLU A 187 -23.51 -5.03 -8.28
N ARG A 188 -23.31 -3.74 -8.58
CA ARG A 188 -22.67 -3.29 -9.83
C ARG A 188 -21.25 -3.82 -9.99
N SER A 189 -20.48 -3.88 -8.91
CA SER A 189 -19.12 -4.44 -8.96
C SER A 189 -19.11 -5.96 -9.22
N GLN A 190 -20.15 -6.68 -8.77
CA GLN A 190 -20.32 -8.10 -9.06
C GLN A 190 -20.78 -8.33 -10.50
N GLU A 191 -21.71 -7.50 -11.00
CA GLU A 191 -22.18 -7.53 -12.38
C GLU A 191 -21.03 -7.26 -13.36
N LEU A 192 -20.23 -6.22 -13.12
CA LEU A 192 -19.04 -5.92 -13.91
C LEU A 192 -18.09 -7.12 -13.97
N SER A 193 -17.82 -7.76 -12.82
CA SER A 193 -16.98 -8.95 -12.82
C SER A 193 -17.61 -10.09 -13.59
N LYS A 194 -18.91 -10.37 -13.43
CA LYS A 194 -19.60 -11.44 -14.19
C LYS A 194 -19.53 -11.21 -15.68
N GLN A 195 -19.71 -9.95 -16.12
CA GLN A 195 -19.66 -9.57 -17.53
C GLN A 195 -18.26 -9.76 -18.12
N PHE A 196 -17.22 -9.38 -17.40
CA PHE A 196 -15.83 -9.39 -17.87
C PHE A 196 -14.97 -10.49 -17.22
N ARG A 197 -15.59 -11.61 -16.80
CA ARG A 197 -14.91 -12.77 -16.24
C ARG A 197 -14.38 -13.65 -17.37
N ASN A 198 -13.15 -13.41 -17.80
CA ASN A 198 -12.51 -14.24 -18.80
C ASN A 198 -11.61 -15.30 -18.14
N HIS A 199 -11.74 -16.55 -18.56
CA HIS A 199 -11.01 -17.69 -17.98
C HIS A 199 -9.61 -17.89 -18.63
N PHE A 200 -9.17 -16.94 -19.47
CA PHE A 200 -7.93 -16.85 -20.27
C PHE A 200 -7.66 -18.00 -21.27
N PRO A 201 -7.22 -17.65 -22.49
CA PRO A 201 -5.76 -17.69 -22.74
C PRO A 201 -5.16 -16.46 -23.45
N GLU A 202 -5.95 -15.52 -23.97
CA GLU A 202 -5.37 -14.32 -24.60
C GLU A 202 -5.30 -13.17 -23.59
N ILE A 203 -4.53 -13.39 -22.52
CA ILE A 203 -4.01 -12.29 -21.70
C ILE A 203 -3.24 -11.39 -22.65
N MET A 204 -3.65 -10.12 -22.83
CA MET A 204 -2.83 -9.15 -23.57
C MET A 204 -1.51 -8.94 -22.79
N PRO A 205 -0.39 -9.58 -23.19
CA PRO A 205 0.82 -9.60 -22.35
C PRO A 205 1.51 -8.22 -22.40
N ASN A 206 1.34 -7.55 -23.54
CA ASN A 206 1.97 -6.29 -23.91
C ASN A 206 0.91 -5.18 -23.94
N ILE A 207 0.52 -4.70 -22.76
CA ILE A 207 -0.23 -3.45 -22.62
C ILE A 207 0.66 -2.29 -23.12
N ASP A 208 0.17 -1.58 -24.14
CA ASP A 208 0.71 -0.33 -24.66
C ASP A 208 0.16 0.83 -23.83
N VAL A 209 1.04 1.45 -23.08
CA VAL A 209 0.72 2.58 -22.19
C VAL A 209 0.16 3.77 -22.97
N VAL A 210 0.68 4.04 -24.18
CA VAL A 210 0.24 5.16 -25.01
C VAL A 210 -1.22 4.95 -25.41
N ARG A 211 -1.56 3.74 -25.85
CA ARG A 211 -2.93 3.39 -26.25
C ARG A 211 -3.92 3.49 -25.09
N VAL A 212 -3.54 3.05 -23.90
CA VAL A 212 -4.38 3.18 -22.70
C VAL A 212 -4.61 4.65 -22.36
N LYS A 213 -3.58 5.51 -22.45
CA LYS A 213 -3.75 6.96 -22.23
C LYS A 213 -4.69 7.59 -23.25
N GLU A 214 -4.63 7.20 -24.52
CA GLU A 214 -5.56 7.67 -25.55
C GLU A 214 -7.01 7.33 -25.20
N ILE A 215 -7.27 6.10 -24.74
CA ILE A 215 -8.61 5.68 -24.29
C ILE A 215 -9.08 6.55 -23.13
N ILE A 216 -8.24 6.76 -22.11
CA ILE A 216 -8.62 7.58 -20.95
C ILE A 216 -8.92 9.03 -21.36
N ARG A 217 -8.10 9.62 -22.24
CA ARG A 217 -8.33 10.97 -22.77
C ARG A 217 -9.60 11.06 -23.60
N LYS A 218 -9.89 10.05 -24.42
CA LYS A 218 -11.16 9.94 -25.17
C LYS A 218 -12.37 9.91 -24.23
N LEU A 219 -12.21 9.36 -23.02
CA LEU A 219 -13.24 9.35 -21.97
C LEU A 219 -13.30 10.64 -21.14
N GLY A 220 -12.50 11.67 -21.48
CA GLY A 220 -12.57 13.00 -20.88
C GLY A 220 -11.67 13.23 -19.68
N TYR A 221 -10.70 12.34 -19.41
CA TYR A 221 -9.77 12.48 -18.27
C TYR A 221 -8.33 12.60 -18.73
N GLU A 222 -7.50 13.33 -17.97
CA GLU A 222 -6.05 13.35 -18.20
C GLU A 222 -5.35 12.31 -17.31
N PRO A 223 -4.71 11.28 -17.90
CA PRO A 223 -4.09 10.19 -17.14
C PRO A 223 -2.65 10.51 -16.68
N GLY A 224 -2.40 10.35 -15.38
CA GLY A 224 -1.08 10.01 -14.87
C GLY A 224 -0.80 8.50 -14.98
N ASN A 225 0.46 8.10 -15.06
CA ASN A 225 0.83 6.69 -15.02
C ASN A 225 2.22 6.47 -14.43
N THR A 226 2.41 5.29 -13.83
CA THR A 226 3.71 4.76 -13.43
C THR A 226 3.79 3.31 -13.90
N GLY A 227 4.58 3.05 -14.94
CA GLY A 227 4.56 1.76 -15.63
C GLY A 227 3.18 1.44 -16.21
N LYS A 228 2.62 0.27 -15.85
CA LYS A 228 1.27 -0.20 -16.25
C LYS A 228 0.17 0.12 -15.24
N SER A 229 0.45 1.04 -14.30
CA SER A 229 -0.54 1.60 -13.38
C SER A 229 -0.90 3.00 -13.81
N PHE A 230 -2.19 3.32 -13.80
CA PHE A 230 -2.76 4.58 -14.24
C PHE A 230 -3.52 5.23 -13.09
N TYR A 231 -3.56 6.55 -13.07
CA TYR A 231 -4.36 7.28 -12.09
C TYR A 231 -4.92 8.57 -12.66
N LEU A 232 -6.09 8.94 -12.14
CA LEU A 232 -6.81 10.17 -12.39
C LEU A 232 -6.91 10.88 -11.04
N LYS A 233 -6.57 12.16 -11.00
CA LYS A 233 -6.66 13.00 -9.81
C LYS A 233 -7.53 14.20 -10.13
N GLU A 234 -8.52 14.45 -9.29
CA GLU A 234 -9.42 15.58 -9.45
C GLU A 234 -9.53 16.34 -8.13
N GLN A 235 -9.24 17.64 -8.21
CA GLN A 235 -9.52 18.56 -7.12
C GLN A 235 -11.00 18.92 -7.17
N ALA A 236 -11.72 18.58 -6.11
CA ALA A 236 -13.10 18.98 -5.88
C ALA A 236 -13.14 20.21 -4.94
N PRO A 237 -14.31 20.87 -4.81
CA PRO A 237 -14.48 21.99 -3.88
C PRO A 237 -14.07 21.66 -2.46
N ASP A 238 -13.68 22.70 -1.73
CA ASP A 238 -13.32 22.65 -0.30
C ASP A 238 -12.25 21.61 0.00
N ASN A 239 -11.15 21.69 -0.75
CA ASN A 239 -9.94 20.91 -0.55
C ASN A 239 -10.07 19.38 -0.68
N LEU A 240 -11.24 18.87 -1.09
CA LEU A 240 -11.41 17.45 -1.37
C LEU A 240 -10.64 17.04 -2.63
N VAL A 241 -9.95 15.90 -2.54
CA VAL A 241 -9.24 15.28 -3.66
C VAL A 241 -9.79 13.88 -3.86
N PHE A 242 -10.37 13.64 -5.04
CA PHE A 242 -10.76 12.31 -5.46
C PHE A 242 -9.68 11.75 -6.38
N ARG A 243 -9.26 10.52 -6.10
CA ARG A 243 -8.32 9.79 -6.97
C ARG A 243 -8.90 8.44 -7.35
N PHE A 244 -8.83 8.14 -8.64
CA PHE A 244 -9.10 6.82 -9.19
C PHE A 244 -7.78 6.29 -9.73
N ALA A 245 -7.31 5.15 -9.21
CA ALA A 245 -6.16 4.45 -9.76
C ALA A 245 -6.50 3.01 -10.16
N PHE A 246 -5.85 2.52 -11.21
CA PHE A 246 -5.95 1.14 -11.63
C PHE A 246 -4.66 0.57 -12.22
N GLY A 247 -4.45 -0.73 -12.04
CA GLY A 247 -3.30 -1.45 -12.57
C GLY A 247 -3.71 -2.46 -13.64
N LEU A 248 -2.95 -2.49 -14.74
CA LEU A 248 -3.11 -3.44 -15.85
C LEU A 248 -1.96 -4.43 -15.86
N LYS A 249 -2.11 -5.54 -15.11
CA LYS A 249 -1.07 -6.58 -15.03
C LYS A 249 -1.67 -7.92 -15.40
N TYR A 250 -1.07 -8.60 -16.38
CA TYR A 250 -1.54 -9.90 -16.89
C TYR A 250 -3.03 -9.90 -17.28
N GLY A 251 -3.50 -8.83 -17.94
CA GLY A 251 -4.91 -8.73 -18.35
C GLY A 251 -5.91 -8.57 -17.19
N LEU A 252 -5.44 -8.43 -15.95
CA LEU A 252 -6.27 -8.12 -14.78
C LEU A 252 -6.40 -6.62 -14.60
N PHE A 253 -7.62 -6.19 -14.31
CA PHE A 253 -7.99 -4.81 -14.07
C PHE A 253 -8.19 -4.58 -12.56
N ASN A 254 -7.15 -4.12 -11.87
CA ASN A 254 -7.20 -3.85 -10.43
C ASN A 254 -7.61 -2.41 -10.15
N ILE A 255 -8.76 -2.19 -9.50
CA ILE A 255 -9.37 -0.85 -9.33
C ILE A 255 -9.23 -0.37 -7.89
N SER A 256 -8.94 0.92 -7.72
CA SER A 256 -8.94 1.62 -6.42
C SER A 256 -9.50 3.03 -6.53
N TRP A 257 -10.23 3.47 -5.51
CA TRP A 257 -10.67 4.86 -5.35
C TRP A 257 -10.25 5.38 -3.99
N THR A 258 -9.83 6.64 -3.90
CA THR A 258 -9.45 7.28 -2.64
C THR A 258 -10.02 8.68 -2.56
N VAL A 259 -10.42 9.08 -1.35
CA VAL A 259 -10.86 10.44 -1.04
C VAL A 259 -9.93 11.02 0.02
N SER A 260 -9.41 12.21 -0.24
CA SER A 260 -8.71 13.04 0.76
C SER A 260 -9.45 14.36 0.96
N ASP A 261 -9.33 14.94 2.15
CA ASP A 261 -9.89 16.20 2.59
C ASP A 261 -8.78 17.05 3.23
N GLU A 262 -8.57 18.26 2.74
CA GLU A 262 -7.47 19.15 3.18
C GLU A 262 -6.06 18.53 3.13
N GLY A 263 -5.85 17.60 2.20
CA GLY A 263 -4.59 16.85 2.08
C GLY A 263 -4.55 15.57 2.94
N GLU A 264 -5.55 15.36 3.79
CA GLU A 264 -5.72 14.16 4.60
C GLU A 264 -6.60 13.13 3.86
N PHE A 265 -6.04 12.01 3.41
CA PHE A 265 -6.78 10.78 3.19
C PHE A 265 -7.84 10.49 4.27
N VAL A 266 -9.09 10.42 3.81
CA VAL A 266 -10.27 10.14 4.61
C VAL A 266 -10.56 8.64 4.59
N TYR A 267 -10.71 8.08 3.37
CA TYR A 267 -11.04 6.68 3.17
C TYR A 267 -10.88 6.29 1.69
N GLY A 268 -10.54 5.03 1.44
CA GLY A 268 -10.25 4.59 0.07
C GLY A 268 -9.45 3.30 -0.02
N GLY A 269 -9.07 2.96 -1.24
CA GLY A 269 -8.17 1.88 -1.58
C GLY A 269 -8.74 0.96 -2.66
N PRO A 270 -8.18 -0.25 -2.83
CA PRO A 270 -8.72 -1.24 -3.74
C PRO A 270 -10.20 -1.51 -3.46
N TRP A 271 -10.99 -1.76 -4.50
CA TRP A 271 -12.43 -2.08 -4.36
C TRP A 271 -12.72 -3.22 -3.37
N LEU A 272 -11.78 -4.13 -3.15
CA LEU A 272 -11.87 -5.18 -2.13
C LEU A 272 -12.06 -4.61 -0.71
N ILE A 273 -11.41 -3.48 -0.38
CA ILE A 273 -11.55 -2.81 0.91
C ILE A 273 -12.99 -2.34 1.11
N PHE A 274 -13.59 -1.73 0.09
CA PHE A 274 -15.00 -1.32 0.13
C PHE A 274 -15.94 -2.51 0.33
N LYS A 275 -15.71 -3.62 -0.39
CA LYS A 275 -16.53 -4.83 -0.23
C LYS A 275 -16.46 -5.39 1.19
N ARG A 276 -15.26 -5.50 1.75
CA ARG A 276 -15.04 -5.97 3.13
C ARG A 276 -15.73 -5.08 4.15
N ALA A 277 -15.62 -3.77 3.98
CA ALA A 277 -16.24 -2.80 4.87
C ALA A 277 -17.78 -2.84 4.82
N LEU A 278 -18.35 -2.96 3.61
CA LEU A 278 -19.81 -3.03 3.44
C LEU A 278 -20.40 -4.36 3.93
N LEU A 279 -19.65 -5.47 3.81
CA LEU A 279 -20.09 -6.81 4.21
C LEU A 279 -19.67 -7.22 5.62
N GLY A 280 -18.83 -6.41 6.30
CA GLY A 280 -18.32 -6.72 7.63
C GLY A 280 -17.46 -7.99 7.70
N SER A 281 -16.83 -8.40 6.60
CA SER A 281 -16.08 -9.66 6.53
C SER A 281 -14.76 -9.51 5.77
N LEU A 282 -13.67 -10.01 6.36
CA LEU A 282 -12.35 -10.06 5.73
C LEU A 282 -12.18 -11.23 4.75
N GLU A 283 -13.08 -12.23 4.80
CA GLU A 283 -13.03 -13.44 3.97
C GLU A 283 -13.55 -13.20 2.54
N VAL A 284 -14.13 -12.03 2.29
CA VAL A 284 -14.57 -11.62 0.96
C VAL A 284 -13.39 -11.69 0.00
N ARG A 285 -13.56 -12.45 -1.10
CA ARG A 285 -12.58 -12.55 -2.18
C ARG A 285 -12.79 -11.42 -3.18
N GLY A 286 -11.70 -11.01 -3.82
CA GLY A 286 -11.77 -10.05 -4.92
C GLY A 286 -12.49 -10.66 -6.12
N ASP A 287 -13.40 -9.89 -6.69
CA ASP A 287 -13.99 -10.21 -7.98
C ASP A 287 -13.01 -9.74 -9.08
N SER A 288 -12.56 -10.68 -9.92
CA SER A 288 -11.65 -10.37 -11.01
C SER A 288 -12.40 -9.77 -12.19
N VAL A 289 -11.85 -8.69 -12.73
CA VAL A 289 -12.24 -8.10 -14.03
C VAL A 289 -11.04 -8.27 -14.96
N SER A 290 -11.29 -8.80 -16.15
CA SER A 290 -10.24 -9.08 -17.13
C SER A 290 -10.66 -8.62 -18.52
N PHE A 291 -9.69 -8.36 -19.38
CA PHE A 291 -9.91 -7.92 -20.75
C PHE A 291 -8.86 -8.55 -21.68
N GLY A 292 -9.29 -8.86 -22.91
CA GLY A 292 -8.46 -9.37 -24.00
C GLY A 292 -8.15 -8.33 -25.08
N SER A 293 -8.86 -7.20 -25.11
CA SER A 293 -8.68 -6.14 -26.11
C SER A 293 -8.75 -4.72 -25.53
N TYR A 294 -8.34 -3.72 -26.31
CA TYR A 294 -8.46 -2.31 -25.92
C TYR A 294 -9.91 -1.83 -25.96
N GLU A 295 -10.74 -2.42 -26.81
CA GLU A 295 -12.17 -2.15 -26.90
C GLU A 295 -12.88 -2.59 -25.61
N GLU A 296 -12.59 -3.80 -25.13
CA GLU A 296 -13.10 -4.28 -23.83
C GLU A 296 -12.58 -3.41 -22.68
N LEU A 297 -11.31 -2.98 -22.72
CA LEU A 297 -10.77 -2.06 -21.72
C LEU A 297 -11.51 -0.71 -21.73
N GLU A 298 -11.83 -0.17 -22.91
CA GLU A 298 -12.61 1.08 -23.03
C GLU A 298 -14.02 0.90 -22.46
N GLU A 299 -14.68 -0.24 -22.70
CA GLU A 299 -15.99 -0.55 -22.12
C GLU A 299 -15.96 -0.66 -20.59
N ILE A 300 -14.97 -1.39 -20.05
CA ILE A 300 -14.76 -1.51 -18.60
C ILE A 300 -14.54 -0.12 -17.99
N LEU A 301 -13.67 0.70 -18.61
CA LEU A 301 -13.39 2.05 -18.13
C LEU A 301 -14.63 2.95 -18.15
N LYS A 302 -15.49 2.87 -19.18
CA LYS A 302 -16.76 3.62 -19.21
C LYS A 302 -17.63 3.31 -18.00
N ILE A 303 -17.85 2.03 -17.71
CA ILE A 303 -18.69 1.58 -16.60
C ILE A 303 -18.09 2.02 -15.25
N VAL A 304 -16.78 1.79 -15.06
CA VAL A 304 -16.09 2.11 -13.80
C VAL A 304 -16.01 3.63 -13.58
N LEU A 305 -15.78 4.42 -14.62
CA LEU A 305 -15.76 5.89 -14.53
C LEU A 305 -17.15 6.45 -14.24
N GLU A 306 -18.20 5.89 -14.83
CA GLU A 306 -19.58 6.26 -14.49
C GLU A 306 -19.88 5.99 -13.00
N MET A 307 -19.54 4.81 -12.51
CA MET A 307 -19.66 4.48 -11.08
C MET A 307 -18.84 5.42 -10.19
N TYR A 308 -17.63 5.78 -10.62
CA TYR A 308 -16.76 6.72 -9.90
C TYR A 308 -17.36 8.13 -9.83
N GLU A 309 -17.95 8.61 -10.93
CA GLU A 309 -18.62 9.91 -10.97
C GLU A 309 -19.88 9.95 -10.10
N GLU A 310 -20.67 8.88 -10.10
CA GLU A 310 -21.80 8.73 -9.16
C GLU A 310 -21.33 8.70 -7.71
N PHE A 311 -20.24 8.00 -7.42
CA PHE A 311 -19.61 7.95 -6.10
C PHE A 311 -19.21 9.35 -5.63
N LYS A 312 -18.46 10.11 -6.45
CA LYS A 312 -18.08 11.49 -6.15
C LYS A 312 -19.30 12.35 -5.83
N ARG A 313 -20.32 12.31 -6.69
CA ARG A 313 -21.58 13.05 -6.47
C ARG A 313 -22.28 12.65 -5.17
N ALA A 314 -22.28 11.37 -4.83
CA ALA A 314 -22.91 10.87 -3.61
C ALA A 314 -22.17 11.36 -2.35
N VAL A 315 -20.84 11.36 -2.36
CA VAL A 315 -20.00 11.92 -1.28
C VAL A 315 -20.26 13.42 -1.13
N LEU A 316 -20.16 14.17 -2.23
CA LEU A 316 -20.36 15.63 -2.22
C LEU A 316 -21.78 16.05 -1.78
N LYS A 317 -22.80 15.23 -2.05
CA LYS A 317 -24.18 15.52 -1.64
C LYS A 317 -24.43 15.26 -0.15
N ARG A 318 -23.76 14.27 0.45
CA ARG A 318 -23.90 13.93 1.89
C ARG A 318 -23.18 14.91 2.82
N ARG A 319 -22.32 15.74 2.25
CA ARG A 319 -21.59 16.82 2.91
C ARG A 319 -22.42 18.11 3.10
N ARG A 320 -23.55 18.25 2.39
CA ARG A 320 -24.42 19.44 2.41
C ARG A 320 -25.59 19.32 3.36
#